data_AF-A0A0S7ZGF2-F1
#
_entry.id   AF-A0A0S7ZGF2-F1
#
_cell.length_a   1.000
_cell.length_b   1.000
_cell.length_c   1.000
_cell.angle_alpha   90.00
_cell.angle_beta   90.00
_cell.angle_gamma   90.00
#
_symmetry.space_group_name_H-M   'P 1'
#
loop_
_entity.id
_entity.type
_entity.pdbx_description
1 polymer ?
#
loop_
_entity_poly.entity_id
_entity_poly.type
_entity_poly.pdbx_seq_one_letter_code
_entity_poly.pdbx_strand_id
1 'polypeptide(L)' 'MIDNHTYNLILQLVQENKSLWRIENHYLGDAETCADCRELWERVKKAKEESVAEMMELLKRHLTA' A
#
# COMPACT_ATOMS: atom_id res chain seq x y z
N MET A 1 5.43 -19.00 -16.95
CA MET A 1 6.37 -18.47 -15.93
C MET A 1 6.00 -17.01 -15.73
N ILE A 2 5.81 -16.56 -14.48
CA ILE A 2 5.53 -15.15 -14.22
C ILE A 2 6.76 -14.35 -14.67
N ASP A 3 6.57 -13.34 -15.52
CA ASP A 3 7.68 -12.50 -15.94
C ASP A 3 8.17 -11.60 -14.80
N ASN A 4 9.38 -11.08 -14.92
CA ASN A 4 9.99 -10.26 -13.87
C ASN A 4 9.14 -9.03 -13.51
N HIS A 5 8.41 -8.44 -14.46
CA HIS A 5 7.57 -7.28 -14.18
C HIS A 5 6.35 -7.66 -13.34
N THR A 6 5.62 -8.72 -13.72
CA THR A 6 4.49 -9.23 -12.95
C THR A 6 4.91 -9.67 -11.54
N TYR A 7 6.08 -10.32 -11.41
CA TYR A 7 6.63 -10.70 -10.10
C TYR A 7 6.92 -9.47 -9.23
N ASN A 8 7.55 -8.44 -9.81
CA ASN A 8 7.86 -7.20 -9.09
C ASN A 8 6.58 -6.47 -8.63
N LEU A 9 5.51 -6.45 -9.44
CA LEU A 9 4.21 -5.89 -9.05
C LEU A 9 3.63 -6.62 -7.83
N ILE A 10 3.65 -7.95 -7.83
CA ILE A 10 3.16 -8.76 -6.70
C ILE A 10 3.99 -8.48 -5.44
N LEU A 11 5.32 -8.44 -5.56
CA LEU A 11 6.19 -8.12 -4.42
C LEU A 11 5.89 -6.73 -3.85
N GLN A 12 5.73 -5.73 -4.72
CA GLN A 12 5.43 -4.37 -4.28
C GLN A 12 4.06 -4.29 -3.58
N LEU A 13 3.03 -4.93 -4.16
CA LEU A 13 1.71 -5.04 -3.54
C LEU A 13 1.77 -5.63 -2.13
N VAL A 14 2.57 -6.68 -1.92
CA VAL A 14 2.74 -7.28 -0.58
C VAL A 14 3.37 -6.28 0.40
N GLN A 15 4.36 -5.50 -0.03
CA GLN A 15 4.99 -4.50 0.84
C GLN A 15 4.03 -3.36 1.20
N GLU A 16 3.25 -2.88 0.23
CA GLU A 16 2.28 -1.82 0.48
C GLU A 16 1.18 -2.27 1.43
N ASN A 17 0.62 -3.47 1.24
CA ASN A 17 -0.38 -4.02 2.14
C ASN A 17 0.16 -4.20 3.57
N LYS A 18 1.40 -4.68 3.73
CA LYS A 18 2.04 -4.76 5.05
C LYS A 18 2.24 -3.38 5.68
N SER A 19 2.59 -2.37 4.87
CA SER A 19 2.74 -1.01 5.35
C SER A 19 1.42 -0.38 5.77
N LEU A 20 0.34 -0.58 4.99
CA LEU A 20 -1.00 -0.14 5.32
C LEU A 20 -1.46 -0.73 6.65
N TRP A 21 -1.31 -2.05 6.80
CA TRP A 21 -1.67 -2.72 8.04
C TRP A 21 -0.97 -2.12 9.26
N ARG A 22 0.34 -1.83 9.16
CA ARG A 22 1.07 -1.17 10.26
C ARG A 22 0.59 0.24 10.55
N ILE A 23 0.28 1.02 9.51
CA ILE A 23 -0.25 2.38 9.69
C ILE A 23 -1.60 2.33 10.43
N GLU A 24 -2.50 1.45 10.00
CA GLU A 24 -3.84 1.33 10.55
C GLU A 24 -3.87 0.77 11.98
N ASN A 25 -3.03 -0.22 12.28
CA ASN A 25 -3.07 -0.94 13.54
C ASN A 25 -2.11 -0.40 14.60
N HIS A 26 -1.10 0.37 14.19
CA HIS A 26 -0.07 0.89 15.08
C HIS A 26 0.14 2.39 14.93
N TYR A 27 0.58 2.86 13.75
CA TYR A 27 1.16 4.21 13.66
C TYR A 27 0.14 5.33 13.92
N LEU A 28 -1.13 5.16 13.52
CA LEU A 28 -2.18 6.13 13.82
C LEU A 28 -2.49 6.20 15.33
N GLY A 29 -2.37 5.07 16.05
CA GLY A 29 -2.50 5.02 17.51
C GLY A 29 -1.30 5.64 18.20
N ASP A 30 -0.09 5.27 17.76
CA ASP A 30 1.17 5.81 18.30
C ASP A 30 1.28 7.34 18.12
N ALA A 31 0.62 7.88 17.09
CA ALA A 31 0.58 9.31 16.79
C ALA A 31 -0.62 10.06 17.42
N GLU A 32 -1.40 9.45 18.32
CA GLU A 32 -2.66 10.03 18.82
C GLU A 32 -2.50 11.42 19.46
N THR A 33 -1.36 11.69 20.09
CA THR A 33 -1.06 12.95 20.80
C THR A 33 -0.41 14.01 19.92
N CYS A 34 -0.12 13.70 18.64
CA CYS A 34 0.51 14.60 17.69
C CYS A 34 -0.38 14.77 16.45
N ALA A 35 -1.12 15.88 16.39
CA ALA A 35 -2.05 16.16 15.29
C ALA A 35 -1.36 16.15 13.91
N ASP A 36 -0.20 16.80 13.78
CA ASP A 36 0.57 16.85 12.53
C ASP A 36 1.06 15.46 12.10
N CYS A 37 1.48 14.64 13.07
CA CYS A 37 1.92 13.28 12.84
C CYS A 37 0.76 12.40 12.36
N ARG A 38 -0.42 12.55 12.98
CA ARG A 38 -1.62 11.83 12.57
C ARG A 38 -2.03 12.23 11.16
N GLU A 39 -2.04 13.52 10.85
CA GLU A 39 -2.35 14.01 9.49
C GLU A 39 -1.36 13.45 8.45
N LEU A 40 -0.07 13.41 8.78
CA LEU A 40 0.93 12.77 7.93
C LEU A 40 0.59 11.31 7.67
N TRP A 41 0.28 10.52 8.71
CA TRP A 41 -0.03 9.10 8.56
C TRP A 41 -1.31 8.85 7.77
N GLU A 42 -2.35 9.68 7.94
CA GLU A 42 -3.56 9.61 7.12
C GLU A 42 -3.27 9.89 5.64
N ARG A 43 -2.45 10.90 5.33
CA ARG A 43 -2.02 11.18 3.94
C ARG A 43 -1.19 10.03 3.36
N VAL A 44 -0.27 9.48 4.14
CA VAL A 44 0.55 8.33 3.72
C VAL A 44 -0.33 7.09 3.49
N LYS A 45 -1.29 6.82 4.38
CA LYS A 45 -2.27 5.75 4.22
C LYS A 45 -3.00 5.88 2.89
N LYS A 46 -3.60 7.05 2.64
CA LYS A 46 -4.37 7.31 1.41
C LYS A 46 -3.54 7.10 0.14
N ALA A 47 -2.33 7.66 0.09
CA ALA A 47 -1.44 7.49 -1.06
C ALA A 47 -1.08 6.01 -1.32
N LYS A 48 -0.97 5.20 -0.27
CA LYS A 48 -0.71 3.76 -0.38
C LYS A 48 -1.94 2.99 -0.85
N GLU A 49 -3.13 3.34 -0.39
CA GLU A 49 -4.39 2.74 -0.88
C GLU A 49 -4.56 2.98 -2.39
N GLU A 50 -4.29 4.21 -2.85
CA GLU A 50 -4.30 4.57 -4.27
C GLU A 50 -3.26 3.75 -5.06
N SER A 51 -2.03 3.67 -4.56
CA SER A 51 -0.96 2.87 -5.19
C SER A 51 -1.32 1.38 -5.28
N VAL A 52 -1.92 0.81 -4.23
CA VAL A 52 -2.39 -0.59 -4.24
C VAL A 52 -3.47 -0.79 -5.27
N ALA A 53 -4.45 0.11 -5.37
CA ALA A 53 -5.52 0.01 -6.35
C ALA A 53 -4.97 0.04 -7.79
N GLU A 54 -4.06 0.96 -8.10
CA GLU A 54 -3.43 1.05 -9.43
C GLU A 54 -2.64 -0.20 -9.79
N MET A 55 -1.82 -0.70 -8.87
CA MET A 55 -1.03 -1.92 -9.08
C MET A 55 -1.93 -3.16 -9.24
N MET A 56 -3.03 -3.25 -8.47
CA MET A 56 -4.00 -4.34 -8.60
C MET A 56 -4.69 -4.32 -9.96
N GLU A 57 -5.09 -3.15 -10.46
CA GLU A 57 -5.68 -3.03 -11.81
C GLU A 57 -4.68 -3.41 -12.90
N LEU A 58 -3.41 -3.02 -12.78
CA LEU A 58 -2.37 -3.44 -13.71
C LEU A 58 -2.13 -4.96 -13.64
N LEU A 59 -2.02 -5.52 -12.44
CA LEU A 59 -1.81 -6.96 -12.24
C LEU A 59 -2.95 -7.78 -12.85
N LYS A 60 -4.21 -7.36 -12.67
CA LYS A 60 -5.37 -8.03 -13.30
C LYS A 60 -5.21 -8.11 -14.81
N ARG A 61 -4.82 -7.01 -15.46
CA ARG A 61 -4.59 -6.98 -16.92
C ARG A 61 -3.51 -7.98 -17.35
N HIS A 62 -2.45 -8.16 -16.57
CA HIS A 62 -1.40 -9.15 -16.85
C HIS A 62 -1.80 -10.59 -16.59
N LEU A 63 -2.79 -10.84 -15.73
CA LEU A 63 -3.29 -12.19 -15.42
C LEU A 63 -4.44 -12.65 -16.32
N THR A 64 -5.19 -11.71 -16.92
CA THR A 64 -6.29 -12.00 -17.85
C THR A 64 -5.92 -11.88 -19.32
N ALA A 65 -4.71 -11.41 -19.63
CA ALA A 65 -4.13 -11.38 -20.98
C ALA A 65 -3.41 -12.69 -21.29
#